data_AF-A0A930F046-F1
#
_entry.id   AF-A0A930F046-F1
#
_cell.length_a   1.000
_cell.length_b   1.000
_cell.length_c   1.000
_cell.angle_alpha   90.00
_cell.angle_beta   90.00
_cell.angle_gamma   90.00
#
_symmetry.space_group_name_H-M   'P 1'
#
loop_
_entity.id
_entity.type
_entity.pdbx_description
1 polymer ?
#
loop_
_entity_poly.entity_id
_entity_poly.type
_entity_poly.pdbx_seq_one_letter_code
_entity_poly.pdbx_strand_id
1 'polypeptide(L)'
;MNKTISISLAGFSFIIEEQAYEKLNAYLQALRNSLEKDEADEVMYDIEIRIAEIFRENLDKREVVNSDDVEKVIAQIGTPEAIEGQSEENAEQEIPQEKTKKELFRDMKRGKIAGVCAGLAQYIGLDIALMRIAWIVLCICSVGFSLVAYIILWVAVPEAETASDFLKMQGKPINFDSLKEAGQRVSSFYNENKSEIAKTGAGIWNVVRVILGWIMVILAVKTLIVLVSFILVFLGVWDFQFLRIYWDLEEFNFFFDLNKETKYVFMAIVIFAILIPIVVFTELSIILFSPKTKVKYWSFLVGFLTIWLLVLGIYFGFLV
;
A
#
# COMPACT_ATOMS: atom_id res chain seq x y z
N MET A 1 24.49 -12.00 45.53
CA MET A 1 23.40 -11.90 44.53
C MET A 1 23.59 -10.59 43.81
N ASN A 2 23.65 -10.61 42.49
CA ASN A 2 23.62 -9.38 41.70
C ASN A 2 22.22 -8.79 41.80
N LYS A 3 22.11 -7.47 42.03
CA LYS A 3 20.80 -6.83 41.97
C LYS A 3 20.35 -6.77 40.51
N THR A 4 19.05 -6.90 40.30
CA THR A 4 18.42 -6.84 38.99
C THR A 4 17.45 -5.66 38.92
N ILE A 5 17.40 -5.02 37.77
CA ILE A 5 16.57 -3.86 37.46
C ILE A 5 15.67 -4.23 36.28
N SER A 6 14.40 -3.80 36.31
CA SER A 6 13.51 -3.93 35.15
C SER A 6 13.61 -2.67 34.30
N ILE A 7 13.92 -2.83 33.03
CA ILE A 7 14.00 -1.73 32.06
C ILE A 7 13.03 -1.95 30.89
N SER A 8 12.74 -0.87 30.17
CA SER A 8 11.95 -0.89 28.93
C SER A 8 12.79 -0.35 27.78
N LEU A 9 12.91 -1.11 26.70
CA LEU A 9 13.62 -0.72 25.47
C LEU A 9 12.66 -0.85 24.29
N ALA A 10 12.33 0.26 23.62
CA ALA A 10 11.37 0.30 22.51
C ALA A 10 10.02 -0.42 22.78
N GLY A 11 9.56 -0.42 24.04
CA GLY A 11 8.31 -1.06 24.47
C GLY A 11 8.43 -2.53 24.91
N PHE A 12 9.62 -3.13 24.85
CA PHE A 12 9.90 -4.45 25.39
C PHE A 12 10.48 -4.36 26.81
N SER A 13 10.01 -5.21 27.72
CA SER A 13 10.50 -5.28 29.09
C SER A 13 11.62 -6.31 29.24
N PHE A 14 12.73 -5.91 29.85
CA PHE A 14 13.87 -6.78 30.14
C PHE A 14 14.26 -6.66 31.61
N ILE A 15 14.72 -7.77 32.19
CA ILE A 15 15.36 -7.79 33.50
C ILE A 15 16.87 -7.79 33.26
N ILE A 16 17.58 -6.82 33.84
CA ILE A 16 19.01 -6.62 33.61
C ILE A 16 19.76 -6.54 34.94
N GLU A 17 20.98 -7.06 35.01
CA GLU A 17 21.84 -6.90 36.18
C GLU A 17 22.24 -5.43 36.38
N GLU A 18 22.39 -4.98 37.63
CA GLU A 18 22.73 -3.58 37.98
C GLU A 18 23.99 -3.09 37.26
N GLN A 19 25.04 -3.91 37.20
CA GLN A 19 26.29 -3.56 36.49
C GLN A 19 26.12 -3.48 34.97
N ALA A 20 25.32 -4.37 34.39
CA ALA A 20 25.00 -4.36 32.96
C ALA A 20 24.16 -3.13 32.60
N TYR A 21 23.21 -2.75 33.47
CA TYR A 21 22.40 -1.56 33.33
C TYR A 21 23.23 -0.28 33.33
N GLU A 22 24.15 -0.13 34.29
CA GLU A 22 25.05 1.04 34.35
C GLU A 22 25.86 1.19 33.05
N LYS A 23 26.40 0.07 32.54
CA LYS A 23 27.15 0.02 31.28
C LYS A 23 26.29 0.39 30.07
N LEU A 24 25.08 -0.19 29.97
CA LEU A 24 24.15 0.10 28.89
C LEU A 24 23.68 1.57 28.91
N ASN A 25 23.34 2.09 30.09
CA ASN A 25 22.88 3.47 30.24
C ASN A 25 23.99 4.48 29.89
N ALA A 26 25.23 4.24 30.32
CA ALA A 26 26.37 5.05 29.93
C ALA A 26 26.57 5.06 28.40
N TYR A 27 26.44 3.89 27.78
CA TYR A 27 26.52 3.74 26.32
C TYR A 27 25.40 4.49 25.58
N LEU A 28 24.14 4.33 26.00
CA LEU A 28 23.00 5.04 25.41
C LEU A 28 23.11 6.57 25.56
N GLN A 29 23.63 7.05 26.69
CA GLN A 29 23.90 8.47 26.90
C GLN A 29 25.00 9.00 25.96
N ALA A 30 26.09 8.23 25.78
CA ALA A 30 27.14 8.59 24.84
C ALA A 30 26.60 8.69 23.39
N LEU A 31 25.78 7.72 22.97
CA LEU A 31 25.10 7.74 21.67
C LEU A 31 24.22 8.99 21.53
N ARG A 32 23.31 9.24 22.48
CA ARG A 32 22.43 10.42 22.45
C ARG A 32 23.20 11.74 22.36
N ASN A 33 24.32 11.86 23.08
CA ASN A 33 25.14 13.08 23.07
C ASN A 33 25.86 13.33 21.74
N SER A 34 26.03 12.32 20.91
CA SER A 34 26.68 12.40 19.58
C SER A 34 25.70 12.67 18.42
N LEU A 35 24.40 12.73 18.72
CA LEU A 35 23.31 12.99 17.78
C LEU A 35 22.81 14.43 17.90
N GLU A 36 22.31 15.00 16.80
CA GLU A 36 21.65 16.30 16.83
C GLU A 36 20.33 16.22 17.60
N LYS A 37 19.96 17.29 18.32
CA LYS A 37 18.77 17.29 19.20
C LYS A 37 17.47 16.91 18.48
N ASP A 38 17.33 17.31 17.22
CA ASP A 38 16.10 17.14 16.46
C ASP A 38 15.98 15.71 15.89
N GLU A 39 17.07 14.95 15.81
CA GLU A 39 17.13 13.58 15.27
C GLU A 39 17.36 12.53 16.37
N ALA A 40 17.85 12.97 17.54
CA ALA A 40 18.26 12.08 18.62
C ALA A 40 17.14 11.15 19.09
N ASP A 41 15.90 11.63 19.17
CA ASP A 41 14.79 10.82 19.68
C ASP A 41 14.42 9.68 18.70
N GLU A 42 14.42 9.94 17.40
CA GLU A 42 14.09 8.95 16.36
C GLU A 42 15.20 7.91 16.20
N VAL A 43 16.46 8.36 16.06
CA VAL A 43 17.60 7.47 15.90
C VAL A 43 17.82 6.63 17.16
N MET A 44 17.64 7.20 18.36
CA MET A 44 17.73 6.42 19.61
C MET A 44 16.64 5.38 19.72
N TYR A 45 15.41 5.66 19.27
CA TYR A 45 14.34 4.67 19.26
C TYR A 45 14.68 3.48 18.34
N ASP A 46 15.21 3.73 17.16
CA ASP A 46 15.70 2.68 16.25
C ASP A 46 16.87 1.87 16.85
N ILE A 47 17.78 2.53 17.55
CA ILE A 47 18.87 1.87 18.30
C ILE A 47 18.28 0.97 19.39
N GLU A 48 17.30 1.43 20.17
CA GLU A 48 16.65 0.63 21.20
C GLU A 48 15.95 -0.60 20.63
N ILE A 49 15.30 -0.50 19.47
CA ILE A 49 14.73 -1.65 18.75
C ILE A 49 15.83 -2.66 18.43
N ARG A 50 16.96 -2.21 17.88
CA ARG A 50 18.08 -3.10 17.54
C ARG A 50 18.67 -3.77 18.77
N ILE A 51 18.81 -3.04 19.88
CA ILE A 51 19.26 -3.60 21.17
C ILE A 51 18.30 -4.68 21.66
N ALA A 52 16.98 -4.41 21.58
CA ALA A 52 15.97 -5.38 21.97
C ALA A 52 15.99 -6.64 21.09
N GLU A 53 16.22 -6.51 19.77
CA GLU A 53 16.42 -7.64 18.86
C GLU A 53 17.63 -8.49 19.30
N ILE A 54 18.78 -7.87 19.55
CA ILE A 54 20.02 -8.55 19.96
C ILE A 54 19.84 -9.26 21.30
N PHE A 55 19.20 -8.62 22.29
CA PHE A 55 18.92 -9.25 23.57
C PHE A 55 18.02 -10.47 23.42
N ARG A 56 16.94 -10.38 22.64
CA ARG A 56 16.03 -11.51 22.45
C ARG A 56 16.69 -12.70 21.74
N GLU A 57 17.58 -12.43 20.80
CA GLU A 57 18.35 -13.47 20.10
C GLU A 57 19.38 -14.14 21.03
N ASN A 58 20.00 -13.38 21.94
CA ASN A 58 21.04 -13.89 22.84
C ASN A 58 20.52 -14.45 24.18
N LEU A 59 19.30 -14.11 24.58
CA LEU A 59 18.72 -14.54 25.84
C LEU A 59 18.25 -16.00 25.81
N ASP A 60 17.78 -16.52 24.66
CA ASP A 60 17.26 -17.89 24.47
C ASP A 60 16.40 -18.41 25.65
N LYS A 61 17.01 -19.04 26.67
CA LYS A 61 16.37 -19.58 27.89
C LYS A 61 16.61 -18.77 29.18
N ARG A 62 17.48 -17.77 29.13
CA ARG A 62 17.79 -16.87 30.25
C ARG A 62 16.80 -15.69 30.23
N GLU A 63 16.33 -15.30 31.41
CA GLU A 63 15.42 -14.14 31.56
C GLU A 63 16.16 -12.86 31.94
N VAL A 64 17.44 -12.95 32.33
CA VAL A 64 18.24 -11.84 32.85
C VAL A 64 19.41 -11.53 31.92
N VAL A 65 19.48 -10.26 31.51
CA VAL A 65 20.58 -9.68 30.72
C VAL A 65 21.78 -9.43 31.62
N ASN A 66 22.95 -9.95 31.23
CA ASN A 66 24.22 -9.75 31.94
C ASN A 66 25.14 -8.76 31.19
N SER A 67 26.32 -8.50 31.75
CA SER A 67 27.30 -7.57 31.15
C SER A 67 27.83 -8.06 29.80
N ASP A 68 27.94 -9.38 29.59
CA ASP A 68 28.43 -9.96 28.32
C ASP A 68 27.44 -9.70 27.18
N ASP A 69 26.13 -9.76 27.48
CA ASP A 69 25.08 -9.46 26.51
C ASP A 69 25.12 -7.98 26.07
N VAL A 70 25.43 -7.07 27.00
CA VAL A 70 25.64 -5.63 26.70
C VAL A 70 26.92 -5.42 25.87
N GLU A 71 27.98 -6.18 26.14
CA GLU A 71 29.21 -6.12 25.33
C GLU A 71 28.98 -6.55 23.89
N LYS A 72 28.16 -7.58 23.65
CA LYS A 72 27.76 -7.98 22.29
C LYS A 72 26.98 -6.89 21.58
N VAL A 73 26.08 -6.20 22.28
CA VAL A 73 25.36 -5.04 21.74
C VAL A 73 26.32 -3.96 21.31
N ILE A 74 27.26 -3.58 22.19
CA ILE A 74 28.28 -2.56 21.88
C ILE A 74 29.15 -3.00 20.71
N ALA A 75 29.53 -4.27 20.64
CA ALA A 75 30.34 -4.82 19.55
C ALA A 75 29.61 -4.83 18.20
N GLN A 76 28.29 -5.07 18.18
CA GLN A 76 27.50 -5.06 16.94
C GLN A 76 27.09 -3.65 16.49
N ILE A 77 26.71 -2.77 17.42
CA ILE A 77 26.21 -1.42 17.10
C ILE A 77 27.37 -0.43 16.94
N GLY A 78 28.47 -0.57 17.70
CA GLY A 78 29.63 0.33 17.69
C GLY A 78 29.51 1.50 18.68
N THR A 79 30.60 2.24 18.93
CA THR A 79 30.64 3.40 19.85
C THR A 79 30.92 4.71 19.12
N PRO A 80 30.33 5.85 19.54
CA PRO A 80 30.58 7.14 18.89
C PRO A 80 32.05 7.58 18.93
N GLU A 81 32.74 7.28 20.04
CA GLU A 81 34.12 7.73 20.31
C GLU A 81 35.20 6.95 19.52
N ALA A 82 34.92 5.69 19.13
CA ALA A 82 35.87 4.88 18.36
C ALA A 82 35.89 5.24 16.86
N ILE A 83 34.96 6.10 16.42
CA ILE A 83 34.67 6.33 15.00
C ILE A 83 35.11 7.73 14.54
N GLU A 84 35.17 8.72 15.44
CA GLU A 84 35.71 10.06 15.10
C GLU A 84 37.24 10.07 14.84
N GLY A 85 37.94 8.98 15.17
CA GLY A 85 39.40 8.83 14.99
C GLY A 85 39.85 7.82 13.94
N GLN A 86 38.93 7.22 13.18
CA GLN A 86 39.25 6.25 12.11
C GLN A 86 38.83 6.79 10.75
N SER A 87 39.50 7.86 10.31
CA SER A 87 39.65 8.17 8.89
C SER A 87 40.52 7.09 8.22
N GLU A 88 39.87 6.28 7.40
CA GLU A 88 40.37 5.62 6.18
C GLU A 88 41.55 4.61 6.20
N GLU A 89 42.25 4.31 7.30
CA GLU A 89 43.46 3.44 7.22
C GLU A 89 43.45 2.07 7.93
N ASN A 90 42.34 1.59 8.52
CA ASN A 90 42.31 0.23 9.13
C ASN A 90 41.04 -0.60 8.83
N ALA A 91 40.35 -0.35 7.72
CA ALA A 91 39.17 -1.11 7.30
C ALA A 91 39.50 -2.42 6.54
N GLU A 92 40.53 -3.17 6.95
CA GLU A 92 40.83 -4.53 6.47
C GLU A 92 40.95 -5.55 7.61
N GLN A 93 40.25 -5.31 8.73
CA GLN A 93 39.74 -6.43 9.51
C GLN A 93 38.30 -6.68 9.07
N GLU A 94 38.15 -7.66 8.17
CA GLU A 94 36.88 -8.27 7.82
C GLU A 94 36.25 -8.87 9.08
N ILE A 95 35.60 -8.04 9.91
CA ILE A 95 34.47 -8.50 10.69
C ILE A 95 33.45 -8.95 9.63
N PRO A 96 33.01 -10.21 9.58
CA PRO A 96 31.99 -10.65 8.65
C PRO A 96 30.79 -9.72 8.80
N GLN A 97 30.63 -8.75 7.90
CA GLN A 97 29.50 -7.87 7.91
C GLN A 97 28.30 -8.76 7.63
N GLU A 98 27.58 -9.08 8.69
CA GLU A 98 26.38 -9.87 8.62
C GLU A 98 25.42 -9.10 7.73
N LYS A 99 25.30 -9.52 6.47
CA LYS A 99 24.34 -8.94 5.53
C LYS A 99 22.98 -9.17 6.14
N THR A 100 22.40 -8.12 6.71
CA THR A 100 21.04 -8.13 7.23
C THR A 100 20.12 -8.61 6.11
N LYS A 101 19.21 -9.52 6.46
CA LYS A 101 18.25 -10.06 5.50
C LYS A 101 17.47 -8.90 4.89
N LYS A 102 17.57 -8.74 3.56
CA LYS A 102 16.80 -7.72 2.85
C LYS A 102 15.31 -7.99 3.03
N GLU A 103 14.59 -6.95 3.40
CA GLU A 103 13.14 -6.97 3.52
C GLU A 103 12.52 -6.06 2.45
N LEU A 104 11.31 -6.41 2.02
CA LEU A 104 10.63 -5.68 0.97
C LEU A 104 9.88 -4.49 1.59
N PHE A 105 10.36 -3.29 1.28
CA PHE A 105 9.68 -2.04 1.59
C PHE A 105 9.36 -1.29 0.31
N ARG A 106 8.33 -0.45 0.36
CA ARG A 106 8.03 0.47 -0.74
C ARG A 106 8.89 1.73 -0.59
N ASP A 107 9.51 2.17 -1.68
CA ASP A 107 10.39 3.34 -1.71
C ASP A 107 9.64 4.54 -2.27
N MET A 108 9.22 5.46 -1.39
CA MET A 108 8.52 6.69 -1.77
C MET A 108 9.45 7.74 -2.38
N LYS A 109 10.73 7.75 -1.99
CA LYS A 109 11.72 8.72 -2.48
C LYS A 109 12.03 8.52 -3.96
N ARG A 110 12.15 7.26 -4.41
CA ARG A 110 12.38 6.91 -5.83
C ARG A 110 11.10 6.50 -6.56
N GLY A 111 9.99 6.40 -5.83
CA GLY A 111 8.66 6.09 -6.32
C GLY A 111 8.06 7.18 -7.21
N LYS A 112 7.28 6.79 -8.22
CA LYS A 112 6.43 7.72 -8.98
C LYS A 112 4.96 7.54 -8.64
N ILE A 113 4.51 6.29 -8.68
CA ILE A 113 3.19 5.87 -8.25
C ILE A 113 3.45 4.99 -7.04
N ALA A 114 3.01 5.40 -5.85
CA ALA A 114 2.95 4.57 -4.64
C ALA A 114 4.25 3.83 -4.22
N GLY A 115 5.43 4.14 -4.76
CA GLY A 115 6.71 3.51 -4.39
C GLY A 115 6.90 2.02 -4.70
N VAL A 116 5.86 1.31 -5.18
CA VAL A 116 5.87 -0.17 -5.31
C VAL A 116 6.93 -0.68 -6.29
N CYS A 117 7.02 -0.09 -7.50
CA CYS A 117 8.04 -0.50 -8.48
C CYS A 117 9.45 -0.22 -7.99
N ALA A 118 9.66 0.88 -7.25
CA ALA A 118 10.99 1.24 -6.75
C ALA A 118 11.43 0.28 -5.64
N GLY A 119 10.52 -0.05 -4.72
CA GLY A 119 10.75 -1.04 -3.67
C GLY A 119 11.05 -2.45 -4.20
N LEU A 120 10.22 -2.94 -5.13
CA LEU A 120 10.45 -4.25 -5.77
C LEU A 120 11.76 -4.31 -6.54
N ALA A 121 12.11 -3.24 -7.26
CA ALA A 121 13.36 -3.16 -7.99
C ALA A 121 14.56 -3.25 -7.03
N GLN A 122 14.52 -2.54 -5.90
CA GLN A 122 15.56 -2.56 -4.87
C GLN A 122 15.71 -3.93 -4.21
N TYR A 123 14.58 -4.60 -3.92
CA TYR A 123 14.56 -5.93 -3.31
C TYR A 123 15.14 -7.00 -4.26
N ILE A 124 14.75 -6.99 -5.53
CA ILE A 124 15.19 -7.96 -6.53
C ILE A 124 16.60 -7.62 -7.07
N GLY A 125 17.06 -6.38 -6.89
CA GLY A 125 18.32 -5.88 -7.43
C GLY A 125 18.25 -5.55 -8.92
N LEU A 126 17.07 -5.16 -9.42
CA LEU A 126 16.84 -4.71 -10.80
C LEU A 126 16.81 -3.18 -10.88
N ASP A 127 17.03 -2.66 -12.08
CA ASP A 127 16.79 -1.24 -12.34
C ASP A 127 15.29 -0.91 -12.23
N ILE A 128 14.97 0.21 -11.57
CA ILE A 128 13.62 0.75 -11.41
C ILE A 128 12.97 0.98 -12.78
N ALA A 129 13.74 1.41 -13.78
CA ALA A 129 13.23 1.61 -15.13
C ALA A 129 12.74 0.29 -15.75
N LEU A 130 13.52 -0.78 -15.60
CA LEU A 130 13.14 -2.13 -16.08
C LEU A 130 11.92 -2.67 -15.35
N MET A 131 11.85 -2.49 -14.03
CA MET A 131 10.68 -2.89 -13.24
C MET A 131 9.40 -2.17 -13.70
N ARG A 132 9.50 -0.89 -14.06
CA ARG A 132 8.36 -0.13 -14.62
C ARG A 132 7.94 -0.65 -15.99
N ILE A 133 8.90 -0.93 -16.87
CA ILE A 133 8.62 -1.50 -18.20
C ILE A 133 7.93 -2.86 -18.06
N ALA A 134 8.42 -3.72 -17.16
CA ALA A 134 7.81 -5.01 -16.87
C ALA A 134 6.33 -4.87 -16.45
N TRP A 135 6.03 -3.92 -15.56
CA TRP A 135 4.64 -3.64 -15.15
C TRP A 135 3.75 -3.13 -16.30
N ILE A 136 4.29 -2.30 -17.19
CA ILE A 136 3.55 -1.81 -18.38
C ILE A 136 3.24 -2.96 -19.32
N VAL A 137 4.23 -3.79 -19.64
CA VAL A 137 4.05 -4.98 -20.49
C VAL A 137 3.03 -5.93 -19.87
N LEU A 138 3.14 -6.19 -18.56
CA LEU A 138 2.19 -7.02 -17.83
C LEU A 138 0.77 -6.44 -17.86
N CYS A 139 0.62 -5.12 -17.81
CA CYS A 139 -0.69 -4.45 -17.94
C CYS A 139 -1.34 -4.72 -19.30
N ILE A 140 -0.57 -4.61 -20.37
CA ILE A 140 -1.06 -4.85 -21.74
C ILE A 140 -1.42 -6.34 -21.91
N CYS A 141 -0.57 -7.25 -21.46
CA CYS A 141 -0.78 -8.69 -21.63
C CYS A 141 -1.89 -9.26 -20.75
N SER A 142 -2.12 -8.69 -19.56
CA SER A 142 -3.05 -9.25 -18.55
C SER A 142 -4.45 -8.65 -18.57
N VAL A 143 -4.79 -7.81 -19.57
CA VAL A 143 -6.09 -7.13 -19.68
C VAL A 143 -6.48 -6.42 -18.37
N GLY A 144 -5.49 -5.79 -17.71
CA GLY A 144 -5.69 -5.03 -16.47
C GLY A 144 -5.62 -5.81 -15.16
N PHE A 145 -5.41 -7.13 -15.15
CA PHE A 145 -5.17 -7.88 -13.90
C PHE A 145 -3.93 -7.37 -13.15
N SER A 146 -2.91 -6.92 -13.88
CA SER A 146 -1.72 -6.32 -13.28
C SER A 146 -2.06 -5.07 -12.44
N LEU A 147 -3.05 -4.27 -12.82
CA LEU A 147 -3.44 -3.10 -12.02
C LEU A 147 -3.97 -3.52 -10.65
N VAL A 148 -4.74 -4.61 -10.60
CA VAL A 148 -5.24 -5.17 -9.34
C VAL A 148 -4.08 -5.69 -8.50
N ALA A 149 -3.15 -6.45 -9.09
CA ALA A 149 -1.96 -6.93 -8.40
C ALA A 149 -1.10 -5.78 -7.84
N TYR A 150 -0.99 -4.68 -8.58
CA TYR A 150 -0.27 -3.48 -8.15
C TYR A 150 -0.93 -2.83 -6.92
N ILE A 151 -2.26 -2.73 -6.92
CA ILE A 151 -3.03 -2.20 -5.78
C ILE A 151 -2.86 -3.10 -4.56
N ILE A 152 -2.90 -4.42 -4.74
CA ILE A 152 -2.69 -5.39 -3.66
C ILE A 152 -1.30 -5.19 -3.05
N LEU A 153 -0.26 -5.10 -3.88
CA LEU A 153 1.11 -4.85 -3.41
C LEU A 153 1.25 -3.50 -2.71
N TRP A 154 0.56 -2.47 -3.19
CA TRP A 154 0.57 -1.16 -2.53
C TRP A 154 0.01 -1.22 -1.11
N VAL A 155 -1.06 -1.99 -0.89
CA VAL A 155 -1.68 -2.15 0.44
C VAL A 155 -0.86 -3.10 1.32
N ALA A 156 -0.34 -4.19 0.76
CA ALA A 156 0.37 -5.22 1.51
C ALA A 156 1.81 -4.82 1.88
N VAL A 157 2.49 -4.02 1.06
CA VAL A 157 3.89 -3.65 1.28
C VAL A 157 3.95 -2.35 2.11
N PRO A 158 4.58 -2.38 3.30
CA PRO A 158 4.74 -1.20 4.14
C PRO A 158 5.68 -0.17 3.49
N GLU A 159 5.57 1.07 3.96
CA GLU A 159 6.49 2.15 3.60
C GLU A 159 7.67 2.15 4.56
N ALA A 160 8.87 2.44 4.04
CA ALA A 160 10.06 2.61 4.89
C ALA A 160 10.02 4.01 5.51
N GLU A 161 9.57 4.11 6.76
CA GLU A 161 9.45 5.37 7.49
C GLU A 161 10.63 5.63 8.42
N THR A 162 11.27 4.59 8.95
CA THR A 162 12.35 4.73 9.94
C THR A 162 13.74 4.54 9.33
N ALA A 163 14.79 4.96 10.06
CA ALA A 163 16.17 4.74 9.65
C ALA A 163 16.51 3.24 9.62
N SER A 164 16.00 2.48 10.59
CA SER A 164 16.14 1.03 10.64
C SER A 164 15.50 0.33 9.43
N ASP A 165 14.29 0.72 9.02
CA ASP A 165 13.60 0.17 7.84
C ASP A 165 14.36 0.48 6.55
N PHE A 166 14.91 1.69 6.42
CA PHE A 166 15.70 2.07 5.26
C PHE A 166 16.97 1.22 5.11
N LEU A 167 17.63 0.87 6.22
CA LEU A 167 18.78 -0.03 6.21
C LEU A 167 18.39 -1.47 5.86
N LYS A 168 17.27 -1.97 6.42
CA LYS A 168 16.71 -3.30 6.08
C LYS A 168 16.34 -3.40 4.59
N MET A 169 15.80 -2.32 4.01
CA MET A 169 15.51 -2.24 2.57
C MET A 169 16.79 -2.31 1.72
N GLN A 170 17.87 -1.67 2.16
CA GLN A 170 19.15 -1.69 1.43
C GLN A 170 19.96 -2.96 1.66
N GLY A 171 19.70 -3.69 2.75
CA GLY A 171 20.56 -4.79 3.22
C GLY A 171 21.91 -4.27 3.72
N LYS A 172 21.95 -3.04 4.25
CA LYS A 172 23.12 -2.48 4.92
C LYS A 172 23.16 -2.97 6.39
N PRO A 173 24.35 -3.14 6.99
CA PRO A 173 24.44 -3.49 8.40
C PRO A 173 23.75 -2.41 9.25
N ILE A 174 23.13 -2.82 10.36
CA ILE A 174 22.48 -1.90 11.32
C ILE A 174 23.49 -1.60 12.43
N ASN A 175 24.33 -0.60 12.19
CA ASN A 175 25.31 -0.06 13.14
C ASN A 175 25.06 1.43 13.36
N PHE A 176 25.75 2.05 14.32
CA PHE A 176 25.53 3.44 14.68
C PHE A 176 25.69 4.41 13.49
N ASP A 177 26.77 4.29 12.71
CA ASP A 177 27.03 5.19 11.58
C ASP A 177 25.97 5.08 10.49
N SER A 178 25.59 3.85 10.15
CA SER A 178 24.56 3.60 9.15
C SER A 178 23.18 4.05 9.62
N LEU A 179 22.86 3.91 10.92
CA LEU A 179 21.63 4.42 11.52
C LEU A 179 21.61 5.94 11.55
N LYS A 180 22.75 6.58 11.87
CA LYS A 180 22.90 8.04 11.80
C LYS A 180 22.78 8.56 10.37
N GLU A 181 23.48 7.93 9.41
CA GLU A 181 23.39 8.28 7.99
C GLU A 181 21.97 8.07 7.44
N ALA A 182 21.32 6.95 7.79
CA ALA A 182 19.95 6.66 7.39
C ALA A 182 18.95 7.64 8.01
N GLY A 183 19.09 7.95 9.31
CA GLY A 183 18.26 8.92 10.03
C GLY A 183 18.32 10.30 9.40
N GLN A 184 19.52 10.82 9.14
CA GLN A 184 19.71 12.09 8.42
C GLN A 184 19.08 12.09 7.02
N ARG A 185 19.15 10.97 6.29
CA ARG A 185 18.54 10.85 4.96
C ARG A 185 17.01 10.78 4.99
N VAL A 186 16.45 10.17 6.03
CA VAL A 186 15.00 10.08 6.26
C VAL A 186 14.47 11.44 6.72
N SER A 187 15.12 12.07 7.69
CA SER A 187 14.76 13.39 8.23
C SER A 187 14.78 14.47 7.15
N SER A 188 15.85 14.50 6.32
CA SER A 188 15.98 15.45 5.21
C SER A 188 14.89 15.27 4.16
N PHE A 189 14.57 14.03 3.76
CA PHE A 189 13.46 13.73 2.85
C PHE A 189 12.12 14.17 3.43
N TYR A 190 11.86 13.88 4.71
CA TYR A 190 10.61 14.27 5.37
C TYR A 190 10.45 15.79 5.42
N ASN A 191 11.52 16.52 5.78
CA ASN A 191 11.50 17.98 5.85
C ASN A 191 11.33 18.64 4.47
N GLU A 192 11.99 18.12 3.44
CA GLU A 192 11.87 18.61 2.06
C GLU A 192 10.45 18.39 1.50
N ASN A 193 9.88 17.20 1.72
CA ASN A 193 8.59 16.81 1.17
C ASN A 193 7.42 16.99 2.15
N LYS A 194 7.60 17.63 3.31
CA LYS A 194 6.57 17.81 4.36
C LYS A 194 5.22 18.30 3.82
N SER A 195 5.27 19.27 2.90
CA SER A 195 4.06 19.87 2.29
C SER A 195 3.38 18.96 1.26
N GLU A 196 4.10 17.98 0.73
CA GLU A 196 3.65 17.00 -0.26
C GLU A 196 3.16 15.73 0.45
N ILE A 197 3.87 15.28 1.50
CA ILE A 197 3.48 14.18 2.39
C ILE A 197 2.18 14.51 3.13
N ALA A 198 2.01 15.73 3.62
CA ALA A 198 0.74 16.19 4.20
C ALA A 198 -0.43 16.15 3.20
N LYS A 199 -0.14 16.15 1.88
CA LYS A 199 -1.13 15.99 0.80
C LYS A 199 -1.25 14.53 0.34
N THR A 200 -0.42 13.60 0.79
CA THR A 200 -0.44 12.18 0.36
C THR A 200 -1.75 11.47 0.73
N GLY A 201 -2.43 11.88 1.81
CA GLY A 201 -3.81 11.45 2.09
C GLY A 201 -4.79 11.80 0.97
N ALA A 202 -4.60 12.95 0.30
CA ALA A 202 -5.34 13.30 -0.92
C ALA A 202 -4.87 12.49 -2.15
N GLY A 203 -3.61 12.06 -2.17
CA GLY A 203 -3.04 11.19 -3.21
C GLY A 203 -3.70 9.81 -3.25
N ILE A 204 -3.88 9.17 -2.10
CA ILE A 204 -4.60 7.87 -1.99
C ILE A 204 -6.03 8.00 -2.52
N TRP A 205 -6.72 9.06 -2.10
CA TRP A 205 -8.08 9.35 -2.56
C TRP A 205 -8.15 9.59 -4.07
N ASN A 206 -7.12 10.20 -4.68
CA ASN A 206 -7.04 10.36 -6.13
C ASN A 206 -6.88 9.02 -6.85
N VAL A 207 -6.07 8.10 -6.34
CA VAL A 207 -5.90 6.75 -6.93
C VAL A 207 -7.20 5.96 -6.85
N VAL A 208 -7.83 5.91 -5.67
CA VAL A 208 -9.13 5.24 -5.47
C VAL A 208 -10.19 5.83 -6.41
N ARG A 209 -10.23 7.15 -6.54
CA ARG A 209 -11.16 7.84 -7.45
C ARG A 209 -10.93 7.45 -8.91
N VAL A 210 -9.68 7.41 -9.38
CA VAL A 210 -9.38 7.03 -10.76
C VAL A 210 -9.77 5.57 -11.03
N ILE A 211 -9.52 4.66 -10.08
CA ILE A 211 -9.91 3.24 -10.19
C ILE A 211 -11.44 3.11 -10.27
N LEU A 212 -12.16 3.76 -9.36
CA LEU A 212 -13.63 3.79 -9.41
C LEU A 212 -14.11 4.40 -10.74
N GLY A 213 -13.41 5.40 -11.28
CA GLY A 213 -13.74 6.02 -12.57
C GLY A 213 -13.74 5.00 -13.70
N TRP A 214 -12.66 4.22 -13.81
CA TRP A 214 -12.55 3.14 -14.78
C TRP A 214 -13.61 2.05 -14.60
N ILE A 215 -13.94 1.69 -13.35
CA ILE A 215 -15.03 0.73 -13.07
C ILE A 215 -16.35 1.26 -13.64
N MET A 216 -16.66 2.54 -13.41
CA MET A 216 -17.89 3.15 -13.93
C MET A 216 -17.90 3.22 -15.46
N VAL A 217 -16.76 3.48 -16.11
CA VAL A 217 -16.64 3.40 -17.58
C VAL A 217 -16.95 1.99 -18.07
N ILE A 218 -16.36 0.96 -17.46
CA ILE A 218 -16.59 -0.44 -17.85
C ILE A 218 -18.06 -0.81 -17.69
N LEU A 219 -18.70 -0.39 -16.60
CA LEU A 219 -20.14 -0.60 -16.37
C LEU A 219 -20.98 0.12 -17.41
N ALA A 220 -20.68 1.37 -17.76
CA ALA A 220 -21.37 2.12 -18.79
C ALA A 220 -21.24 1.48 -20.18
N VAL A 221 -20.04 1.00 -20.54
CA VAL A 221 -19.81 0.31 -21.81
C VAL A 221 -20.58 -1.01 -21.85
N LYS A 222 -20.59 -1.77 -20.75
CA LYS A 222 -21.37 -3.01 -20.65
C LYS A 222 -22.87 -2.76 -20.83
N THR A 223 -23.43 -1.75 -20.16
CA THR A 223 -24.86 -1.42 -20.30
C THR A 223 -25.19 -0.89 -21.70
N LEU A 224 -24.28 -0.15 -22.35
CA LEU A 224 -24.42 0.27 -23.74
C LEU A 224 -24.47 -0.93 -24.70
N ILE A 225 -23.58 -1.91 -24.55
CA ILE A 225 -23.56 -3.13 -25.38
C ILE A 225 -24.89 -3.88 -25.23
N VAL A 226 -25.42 -3.99 -24.00
CA VAL A 226 -26.72 -4.60 -23.73
C VAL A 226 -27.85 -3.84 -24.43
N LEU A 227 -27.85 -2.50 -24.36
CA LEU A 227 -28.85 -1.66 -25.04
C LEU A 227 -28.82 -1.87 -26.56
N VAL A 228 -27.64 -1.82 -27.17
CA VAL A 228 -27.48 -2.01 -28.63
C VAL A 228 -27.95 -3.40 -29.04
N SER A 229 -27.57 -4.43 -28.28
CA SER A 229 -28.01 -5.81 -28.52
C SER A 229 -29.53 -5.94 -28.42
N PHE A 230 -30.14 -5.31 -27.42
CA PHE A 230 -31.59 -5.30 -27.23
C PHE A 230 -32.33 -4.60 -28.39
N ILE A 231 -31.80 -3.48 -28.90
CA ILE A 231 -32.34 -2.77 -30.07
C ILE A 231 -32.26 -3.64 -31.34
N LEU A 232 -31.14 -4.35 -31.54
CA LEU A 232 -30.97 -5.21 -32.71
C LEU A 232 -31.93 -6.40 -32.70
N VAL A 233 -32.19 -6.97 -31.52
CA VAL A 233 -33.25 -7.98 -31.31
C VAL A 233 -34.64 -7.38 -31.58
N PHE A 234 -34.91 -6.17 -31.08
CA PHE A 234 -36.18 -5.47 -31.32
C PHE A 234 -36.46 -5.25 -32.82
N LEU A 235 -35.42 -4.89 -33.58
CA LEU A 235 -35.51 -4.71 -35.03
C LEU A 235 -35.57 -6.04 -35.81
N GLY A 236 -35.45 -7.18 -35.13
CA GLY A 236 -35.44 -8.52 -35.74
C GLY A 236 -34.18 -8.81 -36.56
N VAL A 237 -33.11 -8.05 -36.35
CA VAL A 237 -31.84 -8.16 -37.10
C VAL A 237 -30.92 -9.21 -36.49
N TRP A 238 -31.09 -9.54 -35.20
CA TRP A 238 -30.18 -10.40 -34.45
C TRP A 238 -30.95 -11.38 -33.54
N ASP A 239 -30.36 -12.55 -33.30
CA ASP A 239 -30.87 -13.55 -32.34
C ASP A 239 -30.45 -13.26 -30.88
N PHE A 240 -31.30 -13.66 -29.93
CA PHE A 240 -31.16 -13.41 -28.49
C PHE A 240 -30.04 -14.23 -27.83
N GLN A 241 -29.45 -15.19 -28.55
CA GLN A 241 -28.38 -16.07 -28.06
C GLN A 241 -27.14 -15.30 -27.54
N PHE A 242 -26.84 -14.11 -28.07
CA PHE A 242 -25.74 -13.27 -27.58
C PHE A 242 -26.02 -12.66 -26.20
N LEU A 243 -27.28 -12.32 -25.90
CA LEU A 243 -27.68 -11.80 -24.59
C LEU A 243 -27.52 -12.85 -23.48
N ARG A 244 -27.68 -14.15 -23.80
CA ARG A 244 -27.42 -15.27 -22.85
C ARG A 244 -25.96 -15.36 -22.39
N ILE A 245 -25.01 -14.75 -23.08
CA ILE A 245 -23.59 -14.70 -22.66
C ILE A 245 -23.40 -13.74 -21.47
N TYR A 246 -24.28 -12.74 -21.35
CA TYR A 246 -24.15 -11.67 -20.37
C TYR A 246 -25.08 -11.83 -19.16
N TRP A 247 -26.17 -12.59 -19.31
CA TRP A 247 -27.19 -12.80 -18.28
C TRP A 247 -27.76 -14.23 -18.37
N ASP A 248 -28.06 -14.85 -17.23
CA ASP A 248 -28.86 -16.08 -17.18
C ASP A 248 -30.33 -15.71 -17.38
N LEU A 249 -30.84 -15.97 -18.59
CA LEU A 249 -32.09 -15.37 -19.11
C LEU A 249 -33.21 -16.41 -19.29
N GLU A 250 -33.13 -17.58 -18.65
CA GLU A 250 -34.20 -18.59 -18.76
C GLU A 250 -35.57 -18.08 -18.29
N GLU A 251 -35.58 -17.17 -17.32
CA GLU A 251 -36.77 -16.51 -16.78
C GLU A 251 -37.37 -15.45 -17.73
N PHE A 252 -36.60 -14.94 -18.70
CA PHE A 252 -37.06 -13.92 -19.64
C PHE A 252 -37.86 -14.49 -20.82
N ASN A 253 -38.00 -15.83 -20.91
CA ASN A 253 -38.79 -16.46 -21.96
C ASN A 253 -40.27 -16.04 -21.95
N PHE A 254 -40.83 -15.70 -20.78
CA PHE A 254 -42.20 -15.19 -20.62
C PHE A 254 -42.47 -13.91 -21.45
N PHE A 255 -41.46 -13.06 -21.66
CA PHE A 255 -41.61 -11.83 -22.42
C PHE A 255 -41.88 -12.07 -23.92
N PHE A 256 -41.60 -13.27 -24.42
CA PHE A 256 -41.81 -13.64 -25.81
C PHE A 256 -43.22 -14.19 -26.08
N ASP A 257 -44.00 -14.53 -25.04
CA ASP A 257 -45.35 -15.10 -25.14
C ASP A 257 -46.46 -14.03 -25.03
N LEU A 258 -46.06 -12.76 -24.91
CA LEU A 258 -46.98 -11.62 -24.93
C LEU A 258 -47.58 -11.42 -26.34
N ASN A 259 -48.84 -10.97 -26.39
CA ASN A 259 -49.49 -10.54 -27.63
C ASN A 259 -48.62 -9.50 -28.37
N LYS A 260 -48.70 -9.50 -29.72
CA LYS A 260 -47.84 -8.66 -30.57
C LYS A 260 -47.84 -7.18 -30.17
N GLU A 261 -49.01 -6.63 -29.85
CA GLU A 261 -49.16 -5.23 -29.41
C GLU A 261 -48.54 -4.99 -28.02
N THR A 262 -48.75 -5.90 -27.06
CA THR A 262 -48.21 -5.76 -25.70
C THR A 262 -46.70 -5.99 -25.63
N LYS A 263 -46.16 -6.81 -26.53
CA LYS A 263 -44.73 -7.08 -26.66
C LYS A 263 -43.93 -5.82 -27.01
N TYR A 264 -44.38 -5.01 -27.98
CA TYR A 264 -43.67 -3.79 -28.38
C TYR A 264 -43.69 -2.72 -27.29
N VAL A 265 -44.82 -2.53 -26.63
CA VAL A 265 -44.95 -1.59 -25.49
C VAL A 265 -44.00 -1.99 -24.37
N PHE A 266 -43.93 -3.29 -24.05
CA PHE A 266 -43.04 -3.79 -23.02
C PHE A 266 -41.56 -3.63 -23.38
N MET A 267 -41.16 -3.96 -24.61
CA MET A 267 -39.78 -3.74 -25.08
C MET A 267 -39.37 -2.27 -25.01
N ALA A 268 -40.28 -1.34 -25.32
CA ALA A 268 -40.01 0.09 -25.18
C ALA A 268 -39.73 0.47 -23.71
N ILE A 269 -40.51 -0.08 -22.75
CA ILE A 269 -40.28 0.14 -21.32
C ILE A 269 -38.91 -0.37 -20.88
N VAL A 270 -38.49 -1.55 -21.36
CA VAL A 270 -37.16 -2.12 -21.03
C VAL A 270 -36.03 -1.26 -21.60
N ILE A 271 -36.17 -0.72 -22.80
CA ILE A 271 -35.19 0.22 -23.38
C ILE A 271 -35.03 1.45 -22.49
N PHE A 272 -36.14 2.07 -22.06
CA PHE A 272 -36.10 3.19 -21.14
C PHE A 272 -35.47 2.82 -19.79
N ALA A 273 -35.75 1.62 -19.28
CA ALA A 273 -35.17 1.12 -18.04
C ALA A 273 -33.64 0.94 -18.14
N ILE A 274 -33.10 0.55 -19.30
CA ILE A 274 -31.66 0.40 -19.55
C ILE A 274 -30.96 1.74 -19.80
N LEU A 275 -31.65 2.74 -20.36
CA LEU A 275 -31.08 4.07 -20.61
C LEU A 275 -30.70 4.82 -19.34
N ILE A 276 -31.47 4.65 -18.26
CA ILE A 276 -31.23 5.30 -16.96
C ILE A 276 -29.84 4.98 -16.38
N PRO A 277 -29.45 3.70 -16.17
CA PRO A 277 -28.13 3.38 -15.63
C PRO A 277 -26.98 3.78 -16.57
N ILE A 278 -27.19 3.79 -17.89
CA ILE A 278 -26.17 4.29 -18.84
C ILE A 278 -25.84 5.75 -18.53
N VAL A 279 -26.86 6.62 -18.46
CA VAL A 279 -26.65 8.04 -18.15
C VAL A 279 -25.98 8.20 -16.79
N VAL A 280 -26.42 7.47 -15.78
CA VAL A 280 -25.85 7.55 -14.44
C VAL A 280 -24.38 7.14 -14.37
N PHE A 281 -24.01 6.01 -14.99
CA PHE A 281 -22.62 5.55 -15.00
C PHE A 281 -21.70 6.48 -15.79
N THR A 282 -22.18 7.07 -16.89
CA THR A 282 -21.40 8.06 -17.64
C THR A 282 -21.13 9.32 -16.85
N GLU A 283 -22.14 9.87 -16.15
CA GLU A 283 -21.98 11.07 -15.32
C GLU A 283 -21.08 10.82 -14.11
N LEU A 284 -21.24 9.68 -13.44
CA LEU A 284 -20.39 9.30 -12.31
C LEU A 284 -18.93 9.09 -12.73
N SER A 285 -18.69 8.52 -13.91
CA SER A 285 -17.36 8.42 -14.49
C SER A 285 -16.73 9.81 -14.70
N ILE A 286 -17.47 10.75 -15.31
CA ILE A 286 -16.99 12.11 -15.58
C ILE A 286 -16.64 12.82 -14.26
N ILE A 287 -17.46 12.70 -13.22
CA ILE A 287 -17.19 13.29 -11.91
C ILE A 287 -15.92 12.71 -11.27
N LEU A 288 -15.70 11.40 -11.40
CA LEU A 288 -14.52 10.74 -10.85
C LEU A 288 -13.23 11.16 -11.57
N PHE A 289 -13.26 11.34 -12.89
CA PHE A 289 -12.10 11.82 -13.63
C PHE A 289 -11.91 13.35 -13.54
N SER A 290 -12.99 14.11 -13.41
CA SER A 290 -12.98 15.57 -13.39
C SER A 290 -13.82 16.12 -12.24
N PRO A 291 -13.29 16.15 -11.00
CA PRO A 291 -14.05 16.51 -9.81
C PRO A 291 -14.49 17.99 -9.76
N LYS A 292 -13.98 18.82 -10.68
CA LYS A 292 -14.41 20.23 -10.82
C LYS A 292 -15.66 20.37 -11.71
N THR A 293 -16.12 19.29 -12.36
CA THR A 293 -17.35 19.33 -13.13
C THR A 293 -18.56 19.45 -12.21
N LYS A 294 -19.37 20.49 -12.41
CA LYS A 294 -20.62 20.68 -11.68
C LYS A 294 -21.75 20.05 -12.48
N VAL A 295 -22.20 18.87 -12.05
CA VAL A 295 -23.38 18.22 -12.63
C VAL A 295 -24.63 18.84 -12.03
N LYS A 296 -25.42 19.55 -12.85
CA LYS A 296 -26.57 20.37 -12.43
C LYS A 296 -27.68 19.57 -11.73
N TYR A 297 -27.79 18.27 -12.00
CA TYR A 297 -28.89 17.40 -11.52
C TYR A 297 -28.42 16.20 -10.70
N TRP A 298 -27.25 16.29 -10.05
CA TRP A 298 -26.61 15.16 -9.38
C TRP A 298 -27.50 14.44 -8.36
N SER A 299 -28.20 15.19 -7.50
CA SER A 299 -29.09 14.61 -6.48
C SER A 299 -30.28 13.84 -7.08
N PHE A 300 -30.79 14.32 -8.23
CA PHE A 300 -31.89 13.65 -8.93
C PHE A 300 -31.40 12.37 -9.62
N LEU A 301 -30.19 12.41 -10.19
CA LEU A 301 -29.55 11.27 -10.87
C LEU A 301 -29.28 10.11 -9.91
N VAL A 302 -28.72 10.41 -8.74
CA VAL A 302 -28.48 9.42 -7.68
C VAL A 302 -29.80 8.89 -7.12
N GLY A 303 -30.80 9.75 -6.93
CA GLY A 303 -32.14 9.35 -6.51
C GLY A 303 -32.83 8.41 -7.49
N PHE A 304 -32.65 8.63 -8.80
CA PHE A 304 -33.22 7.75 -9.82
C PHE A 304 -32.52 6.37 -9.83
N LEU A 305 -31.20 6.35 -9.65
CA LEU A 305 -30.44 5.10 -9.54
C LEU A 305 -30.84 4.29 -8.31
N THR A 306 -31.02 4.92 -7.15
CA THR A 306 -31.41 4.22 -5.92
C THR A 306 -32.82 3.64 -6.03
N ILE A 307 -33.77 4.38 -6.60
CA ILE A 307 -35.12 3.86 -6.89
C ILE A 307 -35.06 2.70 -7.88
N TRP A 308 -34.28 2.83 -8.95
CA TRP A 308 -34.10 1.77 -9.94
C TRP A 308 -33.49 0.49 -9.34
N LEU A 309 -32.46 0.62 -8.49
CA LEU A 309 -31.87 -0.50 -7.76
C LEU A 309 -32.84 -1.14 -6.76
N LEU A 310 -33.69 -0.35 -6.09
CA LEU A 310 -34.75 -0.87 -5.21
C LEU A 310 -35.79 -1.67 -6.00
N VAL A 311 -36.22 -1.18 -7.16
CA VAL A 311 -37.19 -1.90 -8.02
C VAL A 311 -36.60 -3.23 -8.50
N LEU A 312 -35.34 -3.23 -8.94
CA LEU A 312 -34.64 -4.46 -9.31
C LEU A 312 -34.45 -5.40 -8.10
N GLY A 313 -34.07 -4.85 -6.95
CA GLY A 313 -33.90 -5.62 -5.72
C GLY A 313 -35.19 -6.27 -5.24
N ILE A 314 -36.34 -5.60 -5.38
CA ILE A 314 -37.66 -6.16 -5.08
C ILE A 314 -38.03 -7.25 -6.10
N TYR A 315 -37.77 -7.02 -7.38
CA TYR A 315 -38.07 -7.99 -8.44
C TYR A 315 -37.26 -9.27 -8.30
N PHE A 316 -35.94 -9.16 -8.12
CA PHE A 316 -35.05 -10.32 -7.94
C PHE A 316 -35.13 -10.93 -6.54
N GLY A 317 -35.42 -10.12 -5.51
CA GLY A 317 -35.58 -10.60 -4.13
C GLY A 317 -36.87 -11.36 -3.87
N PHE A 318 -37.86 -11.27 -4.77
CA PHE A 318 -39.05 -12.13 -4.77
C PHE A 318 -38.83 -13.47 -5.50
N LEU A 319 -37.70 -13.61 -6.21
CA LEU A 319 -37.33 -14.77 -7.03
C LEU A 319 -36.34 -15.73 -6.32
N VAL A 320 -35.95 -15.44 -5.08
CA VAL A 320 -35.18 -16.33 -4.17
C VAL A 320 -36.09 -16.82 -3.05
#